data_AF-A0A0N0M4J9-F1
#
_entry.id   AF-A0A0N0M4J9-F1
#
_cell.length_a   1.000
_cell.length_b   1.000
_cell.length_c   1.000
_cell.angle_alpha   90.00
_cell.angle_beta   90.00
_cell.angle_gamma   90.00
#
_symmetry.space_group_name_H-M   'P 1'
#
loop_
_entity.id
_entity.type
_entity.pdbx_description
1 polymer ?
#
loop_
_entity_poly.entity_id
_entity_poly.type
_entity_poly.pdbx_seq_one_letter_code
_entity_poly.pdbx_strand_id
1 'polypeptide(L)' 'MSSEQSFPHVLTADQVRFEITRGFQQIPRSVQRDMLVKDTEKARKAQEAAVQFIVARFEGFQVRAPEPRPNLFHMGAGR' A
#
# COMPACT_ATOMS: atom_id res chain seq x y z
N MET A 1 -11.71 9.68 26.48
CA MET A 1 -10.62 8.69 26.60
C MET A 1 -9.76 8.80 25.36
N SER A 2 -8.73 9.63 25.45
CA SER A 2 -7.83 9.95 24.35
C SER A 2 -6.97 8.72 24.06
N SER A 3 -7.30 7.97 23.02
CA SER A 3 -6.32 7.07 22.42
C SER A 3 -5.39 7.94 21.60
N GLU A 4 -4.38 8.52 22.25
CA GLU A 4 -3.13 8.87 21.58
C GLU A 4 -2.60 7.57 20.96
N GLN A 5 -3.06 7.25 19.75
CA GLN A 5 -2.45 6.17 18.98
C GLN A 5 -1.06 6.68 18.62
N SER A 6 -0.10 6.22 19.42
CA SER A 6 1.33 6.49 19.28
C SER A 6 1.72 6.30 17.82
N PHE A 7 2.06 7.42 17.21
CA PHE A 7 2.67 7.45 15.91
C PHE A 7 4.15 7.04 16.08
N PRO A 8 4.70 6.10 15.28
CA PRO A 8 4.08 5.41 14.14
C PRO A 8 3.17 4.25 14.53
N HIS A 9 2.08 4.07 13.78
CA HIS A 9 1.20 2.91 13.93
C HIS A 9 1.88 1.66 13.34
N VAL A 10 2.54 0.88 14.20
CA VAL A 10 3.13 -0.40 13.82
C VAL A 10 2.04 -1.47 13.78
N LEU A 11 1.82 -2.08 12.62
CA LEU A 11 0.84 -3.15 12.46
C LEU A 11 1.32 -4.42 13.16
N THR A 12 0.42 -5.08 13.90
CA THR A 12 0.65 -6.43 14.41
C THR A 12 0.61 -7.46 13.29
N ALA A 13 1.19 -8.64 13.50
CA ALA A 13 1.15 -9.73 12.53
C ALA A 13 -0.30 -10.10 12.12
N ASP A 14 -1.25 -10.03 13.06
CA ASP A 14 -2.66 -10.35 12.77
C ASP A 14 -3.34 -9.27 11.94
N GLN A 15 -3.00 -7.99 12.15
CA GLN A 15 -3.47 -6.90 11.30
C GLN A 15 -2.90 -7.04 9.88
N VAL A 16 -1.62 -7.39 9.75
CA VAL A 16 -1.01 -7.65 8.43
C VAL A 16 -1.71 -8.81 7.72
N ARG A 17 -1.95 -9.93 8.42
CA ARG A 17 -2.70 -11.06 7.86
C ARG A 17 -4.11 -10.68 7.44
N PHE A 18 -4.80 -9.88 8.26
CA PHE A 18 -6.15 -9.41 7.96
C PHE A 18 -6.15 -8.59 6.66
N GLU A 19 -5.25 -7.62 6.52
CA GLU A 19 -5.17 -6.78 5.32
C GLU A 19 -4.83 -7.58 4.06
N ILE A 20 -3.89 -8.53 4.15
CA ILE A 20 -3.57 -9.45 3.05
C ILE A 20 -4.79 -10.28 2.65
N THR A 21 -5.49 -10.86 3.63
CA THR A 21 -6.68 -11.69 3.38
C THR A 21 -7.78 -10.88 2.69
N ARG A 22 -8.01 -9.65 3.14
CA ARG A 22 -8.95 -8.72 2.50
C ARG A 22 -8.53 -8.38 1.08
N GLY A 23 -7.24 -8.12 0.85
CA GLY A 23 -6.69 -7.88 -0.49
C GLY A 23 -6.95 -9.06 -1.43
N PHE A 24 -6.69 -10.29 -0.98
CA PHE A 24 -6.97 -11.50 -1.76
C PHE A 24 -8.45 -11.65 -2.15
N GLN A 25 -9.37 -11.33 -1.25
CA GLN A 25 -10.82 -11.38 -1.51
C GLN A 25 -11.27 -10.37 -2.57
N GLN A 26 -10.50 -9.29 -2.79
CA GLN A 26 -10.82 -8.24 -3.76
C GLN A 26 -10.23 -8.50 -5.16
N ILE A 27 -9.34 -9.49 -5.31
CA ILE A 27 -8.73 -9.81 -6.61
C ILE A 27 -9.83 -10.31 -7.56
N PRO A 28 -9.99 -9.73 -8.76
CA PRO A 28 -10.98 -10.19 -9.74
C PRO A 28 -10.76 -11.65 -10.16
N ARG A 29 -11.85 -12.41 -10.34
CA ARG A 29 -11.78 -13.83 -10.77
C ARG A 29 -11.00 -14.05 -12.07
N SER A 30 -11.06 -13.09 -13.00
CA SER A 30 -10.28 -13.15 -14.25
C SER A 30 -8.78 -13.13 -14.00
N VAL A 31 -8.32 -12.29 -13.08
CA VAL A 31 -6.91 -12.21 -12.66
C VAL A 31 -6.49 -13.50 -11.96
N GLN A 32 -7.32 -14.00 -11.03
CA GLN A 32 -7.04 -15.28 -10.34
C GLN A 32 -6.90 -16.45 -11.32
N ARG A 33 -7.78 -16.52 -12.33
CA ARG A 33 -7.70 -17.55 -13.37
C ARG A 33 -6.44 -17.39 -14.21
N ASP A 34 -6.12 -16.16 -14.61
CA ASP A 34 -4.99 -15.86 -15.47
C ASP A 34 -3.63 -16.10 -14.75
N MET A 35 -3.60 -16.13 -13.42
CA MET A 35 -2.41 -16.55 -12.64
C MET A 35 -2.10 -18.06 -12.75
N LEU A 36 -3.07 -18.89 -13.14
CA LEU A 36 -2.97 -20.36 -13.16
C LEU A 36 -2.74 -20.94 -14.57
N VAL A 37 -2.58 -20.07 -15.58
CA VAL A 37 -2.38 -20.49 -16.96
C VAL A 37 -0.94 -20.95 -17.20
N LYS A 38 -0.74 -21.77 -18.23
CA LYS A 38 0.60 -22.28 -18.61
C LYS A 38 1.50 -21.22 -19.25
N ASP A 39 0.91 -20.16 -19.80
CA ASP A 39 1.66 -19.02 -20.33
C ASP A 39 2.29 -18.24 -19.17
N THR A 40 3.61 -18.37 -19.04
CA THR A 40 4.38 -17.82 -17.92
C THR A 40 4.37 -16.30 -17.90
N GLU A 41 4.38 -15.64 -19.06
CA GLU A 41 4.34 -14.18 -19.13
C GLU A 41 2.97 -13.65 -18.75
N LYS A 42 1.91 -14.33 -19.20
CA LYS A 42 0.54 -13.99 -18.81
C LYS A 42 0.32 -14.20 -17.32
N ALA A 43 0.78 -15.34 -16.77
CA ALA A 43 0.68 -15.64 -15.35
C ALA A 43 1.45 -14.62 -14.50
N ARG A 44 2.67 -14.24 -14.92
CA ARG A 44 3.47 -13.20 -14.23
C ARG A 44 2.75 -11.86 -14.18
N LYS A 45 2.21 -11.38 -15.31
CA LYS A 45 1.44 -10.13 -15.36
C LYS A 45 0.20 -10.17 -14.46
N ALA A 46 -0.48 -11.32 -14.42
CA ALA A 46 -1.63 -11.50 -13.54
C ALA A 46 -1.22 -11.51 -12.05
N GLN A 47 -0.08 -12.11 -11.71
CA GLN A 47 0.49 -12.06 -10.35
C GLN A 47 0.85 -10.63 -9.94
N GLU A 48 1.50 -9.88 -10.83
CA GLU A 48 1.83 -8.47 -10.60
C GLU A 48 0.56 -7.64 -10.36
N ALA A 49 -0.49 -7.85 -11.16
CA ALA A 49 -1.77 -7.21 -10.96
C ALA A 49 -2.41 -7.59 -9.61
N ALA A 50 -2.37 -8.87 -9.22
CA ALA A 50 -2.86 -9.35 -7.93
C ALA A 50 -2.14 -8.69 -6.74
N VAL A 51 -0.82 -8.51 -6.83
CA VAL A 51 -0.02 -7.82 -5.80
C VAL A 51 -0.47 -6.38 -5.62
N GLN A 52 -0.85 -5.66 -6.69
CA GLN A 52 -1.34 -4.28 -6.59
C GLN A 52 -2.60 -4.17 -5.71
N PHE A 53 -3.52 -5.14 -5.77
CA PHE A 53 -4.70 -5.15 -4.90
C PHE A 53 -4.34 -5.31 -3.42
N ILE A 54 -3.32 -6.11 -3.12
CA ILE A 54 -2.82 -6.30 -1.76
C ILE A 54 -2.10 -5.04 -1.28
N VAL A 55 -1.22 -4.46 -2.10
CA VAL A 55 -0.44 -3.25 -1.77
C VAL A 55 -1.34 -2.05 -1.56
N ALA A 56 -2.40 -1.88 -2.36
CA ALA A 56 -3.36 -0.78 -2.22
C ALA A 56 -4.01 -0.72 -0.82
N ARG A 57 -4.16 -1.86 -0.14
CA ARG A 57 -4.64 -1.90 1.26
C ARG A 57 -3.66 -1.22 2.22
N PHE A 58 -2.37 -1.28 1.93
CA PHE A 58 -1.31 -0.74 2.77
C PHE A 58 -1.03 0.75 2.54
N GLU A 59 -1.53 1.34 1.44
CA GLU A 59 -1.31 2.76 1.12
C GLU A 59 -1.86 3.69 2.21
N GLY A 60 -2.97 3.33 2.86
CA GLY A 60 -3.58 4.11 3.94
C GLY A 60 -2.79 4.10 5.25
N PHE A 61 -1.81 3.20 5.42
CA PHE A 61 -0.95 3.14 6.60
C PHE A 61 0.39 3.84 6.38
N GLN A 62 0.64 4.39 5.19
CA GLN A 62 1.85 5.14 4.92
C GLN A 62 1.83 6.47 5.67
N VAL A 63 2.87 6.70 6.46
CA VAL A 63 3.18 8.02 6.95
C VAL A 63 3.75 8.84 5.81
N ARG A 64 3.01 9.85 5.36
CA ARG A 64 3.57 10.90 4.50
C ARG A 64 3.96 12.06 5.40
N ALA A 65 5.21 12.50 5.29
CA ALA A 65 5.59 13.79 5.88
C ALA A 65 4.65 14.86 5.30
N PRO A 66 4.18 15.82 6.12
CA PRO A 66 3.39 16.93 5.60
C PRO A 66 4.17 17.65 4.50
N GLU A 67 3.48 18.17 3.49
CA GLU A 67 4.15 18.96 2.45
C GLU A 67 4.96 20.10 3.09
N PRO A 68 6.20 20.33 2.64
CA PRO A 68 7.01 21.42 3.17
C PRO A 68 6.26 22.74 2.97
N ARG A 69 6.18 23.55 4.02
CA ARG A 69 5.55 24.88 3.95
C ARG A 69 6.18 25.68 2.80
N PRO A 70 5.40 26.43 2.00
CA PRO A 70 5.90 27.19 0.83
C PRO A 70 7.08 28.12 1.16
N ASN A 71 7.17 28.58 2.42
CA ASN A 71 8.14 29.58 2.85
C ASN A 71 9.48 28.98 3.33
N LEU A 72 9.64 27.65 3.35
CA LEU A 72 10.88 27.00 3.82
C LEU A 72 12.11 27.31 2.95
N PHE A 73 11.91 27.61 1.66
CA PHE A 73 13.01 27.88 0.72
C PHE A 73 13.20 29.38 0.40
N HIS A 74 12.35 30.26 0.94
CA HIS A 74 12.40 31.70 0.65
C HIS A 74 13.27 32.50 1.64
N MET A 75 13.80 31.88 2.70
CA MET A 75 14.73 32.52 3.67
C MET A 75 16.22 32.34 3.30
N GLY A 76 16.55 32.21 2.01
CA GLY A 76 17.93 31.96 1.57
C GLY A 76 18.46 32.85 0.44
N ALA A 77 17.63 33.74 -0.13
CA ALA A 77 18.06 34.67 -1.18
C ALA A 77 18.32 36.05 -0.57
N GLY A 78 19.35 36.13 0.26
CA GLY A 78 19.80 37.36 0.91
C GLY A 78 21.31 37.40 1.02
N ARG A 79 21.99 37.54 -0.13
CA ARG A 79 23.30 38.17 -0.26
C ARG A 79 23.38 38.88 -1.60
#